data_AF-A0A8J7DMZ5-F1
#
_entry.id   AF-A0A8J7DMZ5-F1
#
_cell.length_a   1.000
_cell.length_b   1.000
_cell.length_c   1.000
_cell.angle_alpha   90.00
_cell.angle_beta   90.00
_cell.angle_gamma   90.00
#
_symmetry.space_group_name_H-M   'P 1'
#
loop_
_entity.id
_entity.type
_entity.pdbx_description
1 polymer ?
#
loop_
_entity_poly.entity_id
_entity_poly.type
_entity_poly.pdbx_seq_one_letter_code
_entity_poly.pdbx_strand_id
1 'polypeptide(L)'
;MTYILFIELLGGLGDVLIALPAIQALAASHAPVHMTVLTFAPGDQLLAHHPLVQQVWRVPPGQAQVAVAKALRVPFDLIVTDTTYDGIAELVEHHGTGRTVTNLWRSPPADQLVSDRMLHILQAESLVTAEAAQAHRHPRLHLNEAEQASV
;
A
#
# COMPACT_ATOMS: atom_id res chain seq x y z
N MET A 1 12.99 11.96 7.11
CA MET A 1 12.71 10.77 6.28
C MET A 1 11.52 10.10 6.91
N THR A 2 10.43 9.95 6.17
CA THR A 2 9.16 9.40 6.67
C THR A 2 9.12 7.90 6.45
N TYR A 3 8.80 7.12 7.47
CA TYR A 3 8.62 5.67 7.36
C TYR A 3 7.14 5.36 7.19
N ILE A 4 6.78 4.76 6.06
CA ILE A 4 5.40 4.41 5.72
C ILE A 4 5.27 2.90 5.61
N LEU A 5 4.25 2.34 6.25
CA LEU A 5 3.82 0.96 6.04
C LEU A 5 2.51 0.97 5.25
N PHE A 6 2.49 0.33 4.08
CA PHE A 6 1.28 0.01 3.35
C PHE A 6 0.98 -1.48 3.49
N ILE A 7 -0.23 -1.82 3.95
CA ILE A 7 -0.69 -3.19 4.13
C ILE A 7 -1.72 -3.48 3.04
N GLU A 8 -1.35 -4.33 2.09
CA GLU A 8 -2.23 -4.87 1.05
C GLU A 8 -2.25 -6.39 1.21
N LEU A 9 -3.36 -6.95 1.68
CA LEU A 9 -3.49 -8.38 1.95
C LEU A 9 -4.80 -8.94 1.40
N LEU A 10 -5.38 -8.36 0.36
CA LEU A 10 -6.60 -8.89 -0.27
C LEU A 10 -6.30 -10.17 -1.08
N GLY A 11 -5.04 -10.36 -1.49
CA GLY A 11 -4.47 -11.66 -1.86
C GLY A 11 -4.37 -11.93 -3.36
N GLY A 12 -4.99 -11.11 -4.21
CA GLY A 12 -4.85 -11.18 -5.65
C GLY A 12 -3.76 -10.25 -6.18
N LEU A 13 -3.13 -10.65 -7.30
CA LEU A 13 -2.25 -9.74 -8.05
C LEU A 13 -3.03 -8.49 -8.52
N GLY A 14 -4.31 -8.67 -8.86
CA GLY A 14 -5.20 -7.56 -9.23
C GLY A 14 -5.36 -6.53 -8.10
N ASP A 15 -5.43 -6.97 -6.84
CA ASP A 15 -5.57 -6.07 -5.70
C ASP A 15 -4.33 -5.21 -5.50
N VAL A 16 -3.14 -5.81 -5.63
CA VAL A 16 -1.86 -5.06 -5.62
C VAL A 16 -1.82 -4.02 -6.74
N LEU A 17 -2.25 -4.38 -7.96
CA LEU A 17 -2.31 -3.45 -9.09
C LEU A 17 -3.29 -2.29 -8.83
N ILE A 18 -4.41 -2.58 -8.18
CA ILE A 18 -5.41 -1.59 -7.79
C ILE A 18 -4.86 -0.65 -6.70
N ALA A 19 -4.08 -1.17 -5.75
CA ALA A 19 -3.46 -0.40 -4.67
C ALA A 19 -2.23 0.41 -5.12
N LEU A 20 -1.59 0.02 -6.24
CA LEU A 20 -0.33 0.61 -6.69
C LEU A 20 -0.37 2.14 -6.90
N PRO A 21 -1.42 2.74 -7.49
CA PRO A 21 -1.58 4.20 -7.56
C PRO A 21 -1.48 4.87 -6.19
N ALA A 22 -2.10 4.30 -5.16
CA ALA A 22 -2.08 4.82 -3.80
C ALA A 22 -0.68 4.72 -3.18
N ILE A 23 -0.02 3.57 -3.33
CA ILE A 23 1.37 3.36 -2.87
C ILE A 23 2.32 4.38 -3.51
N GLN A 24 2.23 4.54 -4.83
CA GLN A 24 3.09 5.45 -5.59
C GLN A 24 2.84 6.93 -5.22
N ALA A 25 1.58 7.34 -5.11
CA ALA A 25 1.22 8.71 -4.75
C ALA A 25 1.62 9.06 -3.31
N LEU A 26 1.52 8.11 -2.37
CA LEU A 26 2.03 8.26 -1.01
C LEU A 26 3.54 8.46 -1.02
N ALA A 27 4.29 7.58 -1.69
CA ALA A 27 5.74 7.70 -1.74
C ALA A 27 6.19 9.05 -2.33
N ALA A 28 5.52 9.52 -3.38
CA ALA A 28 5.80 10.81 -4.00
C ALA A 28 5.46 12.02 -3.09
N SER A 29 4.43 11.91 -2.25
CA SER A 29 3.98 13.00 -1.38
C SER A 29 4.81 13.17 -0.10
N HIS A 30 5.65 12.19 0.24
CA HIS A 30 6.39 12.14 1.52
C HIS A 30 7.92 12.11 1.35
N ALA A 31 8.45 12.58 0.22
CA ALA A 31 9.89 12.55 -0.04
C ALA A 31 10.70 13.43 0.95
N PRO A 32 11.78 12.92 1.57
CA PRO A 32 12.32 11.56 1.46
C PRO A 32 11.52 10.53 2.28
N VAL A 33 11.21 9.39 1.67
CA VAL A 33 10.36 8.33 2.23
C VAL A 33 11.08 6.98 2.28
N HIS A 34 10.75 6.16 3.26
CA HIS A 34 11.00 4.73 3.28
C HIS A 34 9.65 4.00 3.29
N MET A 35 9.21 3.58 2.11
CA MET A 35 7.97 2.85 1.87
C MET A 35 8.20 1.34 2.03
N THR A 36 7.53 0.76 3.01
CA THR A 36 7.44 -0.68 3.24
C THR A 36 6.06 -1.17 2.82
N VAL A 37 5.98 -2.19 1.98
CA VAL A 37 4.71 -2.85 1.62
C VAL A 37 4.65 -4.25 2.21
N LEU A 38 3.60 -4.55 2.98
CA LEU A 38 3.30 -5.88 3.48
C LEU A 38 2.24 -6.52 2.58
N THR A 39 2.59 -7.59 1.86
CA THR A 39 1.69 -8.26 0.89
C THR A 39 1.98 -9.75 0.73
N PHE A 40 1.14 -10.47 0.00
CA PHE A 40 1.30 -11.88 -0.35
C PHE A 40 2.13 -12.06 -1.64
N ALA A 41 2.57 -13.29 -1.88
CA ALA A 41 3.01 -13.69 -3.22
C ALA A 41 1.78 -13.86 -4.15
N PRO A 42 1.88 -13.49 -5.45
CA PRO A 42 3.06 -12.96 -6.14
C PRO A 42 3.22 -11.43 -6.07
N GLY A 43 2.36 -10.72 -5.34
CA GLY A 43 2.42 -9.26 -5.17
C GLY A 43 3.79 -8.77 -4.70
N ASP A 44 4.43 -9.54 -3.84
CA ASP A 44 5.74 -9.17 -3.32
C ASP A 44 6.84 -9.16 -4.40
N GLN A 45 6.75 -10.06 -5.38
CA GLN A 45 7.69 -10.12 -6.51
C GLN A 45 7.48 -8.94 -7.46
N LEU A 46 6.22 -8.59 -7.72
CA LEU A 46 5.84 -7.43 -8.52
C LEU A 46 6.45 -6.13 -7.96
N LEU A 47 6.50 -6.01 -6.63
CA LEU A 47 6.94 -4.79 -5.95
C LEU A 47 8.44 -4.76 -5.62
N ALA A 48 9.13 -5.90 -5.66
CA ALA A 48 10.52 -6.03 -5.21
C ALA A 48 11.50 -5.08 -5.92
N HIS A 49 11.21 -4.71 -7.17
CA HIS A 49 12.04 -3.82 -8.00
C HIS A 49 11.42 -2.44 -8.23
N HIS A 50 10.32 -2.13 -7.55
CA HIS A 50 9.63 -0.87 -7.74
C HIS A 50 10.42 0.28 -7.07
N PRO A 51 10.81 1.35 -7.79
CA PRO A 51 11.73 2.39 -7.28
C PRO A 51 11.16 3.19 -6.10
N LEU A 52 9.83 3.28 -6.01
CA LEU A 52 9.13 3.95 -4.90
C LEU A 52 8.87 3.03 -3.70
N VAL A 53 9.25 1.75 -3.75
CA VAL A 53 9.07 0.79 -2.65
C VAL A 53 10.45 0.34 -2.19
N GLN A 54 10.83 0.73 -0.97
CA GLN A 54 12.17 0.45 -0.45
C GLN A 54 12.24 -0.95 0.19
N GLN A 55 11.11 -1.44 0.69
CA GLN A 55 11.06 -2.75 1.31
C GLN A 55 9.72 -3.43 1.05
N VAL A 56 9.78 -4.74 0.81
CA VAL A 56 8.58 -5.58 0.70
C VAL A 56 8.66 -6.69 1.74
N TRP A 57 7.62 -6.84 2.54
CA TRP A 57 7.47 -7.91 3.51
C TRP A 57 6.45 -8.92 2.98
N ARG A 58 6.92 -10.11 2.60
CA ARG A 58 6.04 -11.21 2.19
C ARG A 58 5.34 -11.81 3.40
N VAL A 59 4.03 -11.95 3.30
CA VAL A 59 3.19 -12.68 4.25
C VAL A 59 2.96 -14.12 3.77
N PRO A 60 3.15 -15.14 4.62
CA PRO A 60 2.74 -16.50 4.29
C PRO A 60 1.21 -16.64 4.27
N PRO A 61 0.63 -17.48 3.40
CA PRO A 61 -0.81 -17.74 3.39
C PRO A 61 -1.36 -18.10 4.77
N GLY A 62 -2.50 -17.53 5.15
CA GLY A 62 -3.15 -17.76 6.45
C GLY A 62 -2.46 -17.11 7.65
N GLN A 63 -1.45 -16.26 7.45
CA GLN A 63 -0.70 -15.58 8.53
C GLN A 63 -0.92 -14.06 8.54
N ALA A 64 -1.98 -13.54 7.90
CA ALA A 64 -2.22 -12.11 7.72
C ALA A 64 -2.16 -11.34 9.05
N GLN A 65 -3.02 -11.70 10.01
CA GLN A 65 -3.10 -11.03 11.30
C GLN A 65 -1.77 -11.11 12.09
N VAL A 66 -1.12 -12.29 12.11
CA VAL A 66 0.16 -12.50 12.80
C VAL A 66 1.28 -11.65 12.18
N ALA A 67 1.30 -11.56 10.86
CA ALA A 67 2.29 -10.75 10.14
C ALA A 67 2.08 -9.27 10.38
N VAL A 68 0.84 -8.78 10.36
CA VAL A 68 0.52 -7.38 10.73
C VAL A 68 0.94 -7.12 12.18
N ALA A 69 0.58 -7.97 13.14
CA ALA A 69 0.97 -7.78 14.55
C ALA A 69 2.49 -7.73 14.73
N LYS A 70 3.24 -8.50 13.94
CA LYS A 70 4.71 -8.44 13.93
C LYS A 70 5.22 -7.15 13.29
N ALA A 71 4.63 -6.71 12.18
CA ALA A 71 4.97 -5.47 11.48
C ALA A 71 4.79 -4.24 12.38
N LEU A 72 3.70 -4.19 13.15
CA LEU A 72 3.38 -3.08 14.07
C LEU A 72 4.35 -2.96 15.27
N ARG A 73 5.29 -3.89 15.45
CA ARG A 73 6.39 -3.74 16.43
C ARG A 73 7.47 -2.77 15.96
N VAL A 74 7.49 -2.46 14.67
CA VAL A 74 8.39 -1.46 14.07
C VAL A 74 7.66 -0.12 14.08
N PRO A 75 8.30 0.98 14.52
CA PRO A 75 7.69 2.29 14.48
C PRO A 75 7.62 2.81 13.03
N PHE A 76 6.40 3.17 12.62
CA PHE A 76 6.11 3.91 11.38
C PHE A 76 5.49 5.26 11.71
N ASP A 77 5.73 6.25 10.85
CA ASP A 77 5.11 7.57 10.94
C ASP A 77 3.69 7.56 10.37
N LEU A 78 3.46 6.69 9.38
CA LEU A 78 2.17 6.48 8.72
C LEU A 78 1.95 5.00 8.40
N ILE A 79 0.77 4.51 8.74
CA ILE A 79 0.32 3.16 8.40
C ILE A 79 -0.98 3.26 7.62
N VAL A 80 -1.03 2.63 6.46
CA VAL A 80 -2.18 2.62 5.57
C VAL A 80 -2.56 1.19 5.26
N THR A 81 -3.85 0.85 5.32
CA THR A 81 -4.34 -0.48 4.95
C THR A 81 -5.64 -0.37 4.14
N ASP A 82 -5.69 -1.11 3.04
CA ASP A 82 -6.91 -1.37 2.29
C ASP A 82 -7.61 -2.67 2.72
N THR A 83 -6.98 -3.43 3.61
CA THR A 83 -7.44 -4.74 4.04
C THR A 83 -8.56 -4.61 5.07
N THR A 84 -9.71 -5.23 4.80
CA THR A 84 -10.94 -5.09 5.61
C THR A 84 -11.39 -6.38 6.31
N TYR A 85 -10.54 -7.41 6.38
CA TYR A 85 -10.85 -8.69 7.02
C TYR A 85 -9.89 -9.00 8.19
N ASP A 86 -10.15 -10.10 8.91
CA ASP A 86 -9.34 -10.64 10.02
C ASP A 86 -9.00 -9.65 11.16
N GLY A 87 -9.82 -8.60 11.33
CA GLY A 87 -9.61 -7.60 12.36
C GLY A 87 -8.36 -6.74 12.15
N ILE A 88 -7.84 -6.66 10.92
CA ILE A 88 -6.58 -5.98 10.61
C ILE A 88 -6.70 -4.47 10.83
N ALA A 89 -7.85 -3.86 10.49
CA ALA A 89 -8.09 -2.44 10.73
C ALA A 89 -8.01 -2.12 12.23
N GLU A 90 -8.72 -2.90 13.05
CA GLU A 90 -8.72 -2.76 14.50
C GLU A 90 -7.32 -2.97 15.08
N LEU A 91 -6.58 -3.96 14.58
CA LEU A 91 -5.20 -4.21 15.02
C LEU A 91 -4.29 -3.01 14.73
N VAL A 92 -4.41 -2.40 13.55
CA VAL A 92 -3.66 -1.18 13.18
C VAL A 92 -4.08 0.02 14.02
N GLU A 93 -5.36 0.20 14.29
CA GLU A 93 -5.86 1.29 15.12
C GLU A 93 -5.39 1.20 16.59
N HIS A 94 -5.34 -0.02 17.14
CA HIS A 94 -4.95 -0.22 18.54
C HIS A 94 -3.43 -0.25 18.76
N HIS A 95 -2.66 -0.70 17.78
CA HIS A 95 -1.22 -0.97 17.95
C HIS A 95 -0.32 -0.22 16.97
N GLY A 96 -0.88 0.42 15.96
CA GLY A 96 -0.12 1.24 15.03
C GLY A 96 0.50 2.44 15.72
N THR A 97 1.72 2.77 15.32
CA THR A 97 2.37 4.01 15.70
C THR A 97 2.11 5.08 14.65
N GLY A 98 2.14 6.35 15.06
CA GLY A 98 1.98 7.47 14.14
C GLY A 98 0.54 7.60 13.65
N ARG A 99 0.39 8.12 12.43
CA ARG A 99 -0.93 8.29 11.80
C ARG A 99 -1.38 6.99 11.17
N THR A 100 -2.65 6.64 11.34
CA THR A 100 -3.23 5.45 10.72
C THR A 100 -4.39 5.83 9.80
N VAL A 101 -4.47 5.17 8.65
CA VAL A 101 -5.65 5.20 7.78
C VAL A 101 -6.01 3.78 7.42
N THR A 102 -7.13 3.32 7.99
CA THR A 102 -7.69 2.00 7.74
C THR A 102 -8.83 2.11 6.73
N ASN A 103 -9.15 1.01 6.06
CA ASN A 103 -10.25 0.91 5.10
C ASN A 103 -10.17 1.97 3.97
N LEU A 104 -9.18 1.84 3.09
CA LEU A 104 -9.04 2.69 1.89
C LEU A 104 -10.13 2.51 0.82
N TRP A 105 -11.17 1.73 1.11
CA TRP A 105 -12.34 1.57 0.24
C TRP A 105 -13.51 2.44 0.73
N ARG A 106 -13.77 2.48 2.05
CA ARG A 106 -14.89 3.21 2.69
C ARG A 106 -16.26 3.01 2.02
N SER A 107 -16.48 1.86 1.35
CA SER A 107 -17.71 1.51 0.61
C SER A 107 -18.15 2.58 -0.42
N PRO A 108 -17.45 2.72 -1.56
CA PRO A 108 -17.76 3.74 -2.56
C PRO A 108 -18.96 3.37 -3.45
N PRO A 109 -19.51 4.34 -4.18
CA PRO A 109 -20.57 4.09 -5.16
C PRO A 109 -20.12 3.17 -6.30
N ALA A 110 -21.08 2.49 -6.93
CA ALA A 110 -20.83 1.42 -7.90
C ALA A 110 -20.15 1.86 -9.21
N ASP A 111 -20.10 3.16 -9.49
CA ASP A 111 -19.57 3.76 -10.71
C ASP A 111 -18.13 4.30 -10.54
N GLN A 112 -17.52 4.11 -9.37
CA GLN A 112 -16.16 4.59 -9.10
C GLN A 112 -15.12 3.45 -9.13
N LEU A 113 -14.00 3.69 -9.84
CA LEU A 113 -12.85 2.78 -9.79
C LEU A 113 -12.23 2.75 -8.38
N VAL A 114 -11.83 1.57 -7.93
CA VAL A 114 -11.21 1.34 -6.62
C VAL A 114 -9.95 2.16 -6.42
N SER A 115 -9.05 2.14 -7.39
CA SER A 115 -7.81 2.92 -7.33
C SER A 115 -8.07 4.43 -7.20
N ASP A 116 -9.02 4.97 -7.96
CA ASP A 116 -9.42 6.37 -7.88
C ASP A 116 -10.00 6.71 -6.50
N ARG A 117 -10.79 5.79 -5.91
CA ARG A 117 -11.34 5.98 -4.56
C ARG A 117 -10.24 6.03 -3.50
N MET A 118 -9.28 5.12 -3.55
CA MET A 118 -8.15 5.08 -2.61
C MET A 118 -7.38 6.41 -2.64
N LEU A 119 -7.07 6.92 -3.83
CA LEU A 119 -6.42 8.23 -4.00
C LEU A 119 -7.26 9.37 -3.42
N HIS A 120 -8.57 9.38 -3.70
CA HIS A 120 -9.46 10.42 -3.19
C HIS A 120 -9.53 10.44 -1.66
N ILE A 121 -9.56 9.26 -1.03
CA ILE A 121 -9.51 9.14 0.43
C ILE A 121 -8.18 9.68 0.95
N LEU A 122 -7.06 9.28 0.37
CA LEU A 122 -5.74 9.75 0.80
C LEU A 122 -5.56 11.26 0.63
N GLN A 123 -6.15 11.86 -0.42
CA GLN A 123 -6.18 13.31 -0.60
C GLN A 123 -7.06 13.99 0.44
N ALA A 124 -8.25 13.45 0.74
CA ALA A 124 -9.12 13.98 1.78
C ALA A 124 -8.48 13.90 3.17
N GLU A 125 -7.69 12.85 3.40
CA GLU A 125 -6.84 12.71 4.58
C GLU A 125 -5.59 13.62 4.53
N SER A 126 -5.37 14.41 3.47
CA SER A 126 -4.16 15.23 3.30
C SER A 126 -2.86 14.43 3.40
N LEU A 127 -2.90 13.16 3.00
CA LEU A 127 -1.74 12.26 2.94
C LEU A 127 -1.10 12.24 1.55
N VAL A 128 -1.85 12.62 0.53
CA VAL A 128 -1.41 12.68 -0.87
C VAL A 128 -1.73 14.06 -1.43
N THR A 129 -0.77 14.67 -2.13
CA THR A 129 -1.01 15.94 -2.84
C THR A 129 -1.80 15.72 -4.12
N ALA A 130 -2.46 16.77 -4.62
CA ALA A 130 -3.21 16.68 -5.88
C ALA A 130 -2.30 16.33 -7.07
N GLU A 131 -1.08 16.86 -7.07
CA GLU A 131 -0.08 16.62 -8.10
C GLU A 131 0.37 15.15 -8.08
N ALA A 132 0.63 14.58 -6.90
CA ALA A 132 1.03 13.19 -6.76
C ALA A 132 -0.11 12.23 -7.15
N ALA A 133 -1.35 12.50 -6.71
CA ALA A 133 -2.52 11.71 -7.10
C ALA A 133 -2.72 11.71 -8.62
N GLN A 134 -2.56 12.87 -9.27
CA GLN A 134 -2.71 12.98 -10.72
C GLN A 134 -1.57 12.30 -11.48
N ALA A 135 -0.32 12.46 -11.03
CA ALA A 135 0.85 11.86 -11.67
C ALA A 135 0.86 10.32 -11.61
N HIS A 136 0.34 9.77 -10.52
CA HIS A 136 0.32 8.34 -10.23
C HIS A 136 -1.08 7.72 -10.30
N ARG A 137 -2.02 8.35 -11.02
CA ARG A 137 -3.39 7.85 -11.15
C ARG A 137 -3.48 6.45 -11.77
N HIS A 138 -2.53 6.10 -12.63
CA HIS A 138 -2.46 4.79 -13.28
C HIS A 138 -1.35 3.94 -12.66
N PRO A 139 -1.59 2.64 -12.43
CA PRO A 139 -0.57 1.74 -11.91
C PRO A 139 0.59 1.66 -12.90
N ARG A 140 1.82 1.87 -12.42
CA ARG A 140 3.03 1.69 -13.23
C ARG A 140 3.85 0.53 -12.69
N LEU A 141 3.99 -0.51 -13.49
CA LEU A 141 4.87 -1.63 -13.19
C LEU A 141 6.31 -1.30 -13.56
N HIS A 142 7.23 -1.84 -12.77
CA HIS A 142 8.66 -1.72 -13.02
C HIS A 142 9.22 -3.12 -13.19
N LEU A 143 9.57 -3.43 -14.44
CA LEU A 143 10.25 -4.67 -14.79
C LEU A 143 11.74 -4.51 -14.54
N ASN A 144 12.38 -5.55 -14.00
CA ASN A 144 13.83 -5.61 -13.93
C ASN A 144 14.44 -5.88 -15.32
N GLU A 145 15.77 -5.79 -15.42
CA GLU A 145 16.47 -5.93 -16.71
C GLU A 145 16.23 -7.30 -17.37
N ALA A 146 16.16 -8.38 -16.59
CA ALA A 146 15.93 -9.73 -17.11
C ALA A 146 14.50 -9.91 -17.65
N GLU A 147 13.52 -9.32 -16.97
CA GLU A 147 12.12 -9.30 -17.40
C GLU A 147 11.95 -8.47 -18.67
N GLN A 148 12.60 -7.30 -18.76
CA GLN A 148 12.58 -6.46 -19.96
C GLN A 148 13.20 -7.16 -21.18
N ALA A 149 14.24 -7.97 -20.98
CA ALA A 149 14.88 -8.73 -22.06
C ALA A 149 14.04 -9.90 -22.59
N SER A 150 12.93 -10.23 -21.92
CA SER A 150 12.08 -11.39 -22.22
C SER A 150 10.74 -11.04 -22.87
N VAL A 151 10.49 -9.76 -23.15
CA VAL A 151 9.26 -9.21 -23.79
C VAL A 151 9.57 -8.79 -25.21
#